data_AF-A0A2H6HDW2-F1
#
_entry.id   AF-A0A2H6HDW2-F1
#
_cell.length_a   1.000
_cell.length_b   1.000
_cell.length_c   1.000
_cell.angle_alpha   90.00
_cell.angle_beta   90.00
_cell.angle_gamma   90.00
#
_symmetry.space_group_name_H-M   'P 1'
#
loop_
_entity.id
_entity.type
_entity.pdbx_description
1 polymer ?
#
loop_
_entity_poly.entity_id
_entity_poly.type
_entity_poly.pdbx_seq_one_letter_code
_entity_poly.pdbx_strand_id
1 'polypeptide(L)'
;MTTAEGLIADYRRNTWIIREQNKGLTHVQALTQAPYNINCMNWVIGHILVSRDDVLVMLGAKPRFASHADLYRREAAPITEDGPGVVTLENLIDLVGKSQHAIADALSTAGETLAARNAEGETLAERIRFQLWHDTYHTGQTDLLRQISGMDDAIIS
;
A
#
# COMPACT_ATOMS: atom_id res chain seq x y z
N MET A 1 22.95 -4.47 3.85
CA MET A 1 22.12 -5.06 4.92
C MET A 1 20.81 -4.30 4.97
N THR A 2 19.67 -4.97 5.15
CA THR A 2 18.38 -4.30 5.36
C THR A 2 18.34 -3.70 6.76
N THR A 3 18.16 -2.39 6.87
CA THR A 3 18.06 -1.68 8.15
C THR A 3 16.63 -1.18 8.37
N ALA A 4 16.24 -1.01 9.63
CA ALA A 4 14.96 -0.39 9.98
C ALA A 4 14.82 1.00 9.33
N GLU A 5 15.84 1.85 9.47
CA GLU A 5 15.86 3.19 8.88
C GLU A 5 15.65 3.19 7.36
N GLY A 6 16.28 2.25 6.64
CA GLY A 6 16.10 2.09 5.20
C GLY A 6 14.67 1.70 4.83
N LEU A 7 14.11 0.70 5.52
CA LEU A 7 12.72 0.29 5.31
C LEU A 7 11.73 1.44 5.59
N ILE A 8 11.93 2.18 6.68
CA ILE A 8 11.11 3.34 7.05
C ILE A 8 11.17 4.41 5.96
N ALA A 9 12.37 4.73 5.48
CA ALA A 9 12.57 5.74 4.45
C ALA A 9 11.88 5.35 3.13
N ASP A 10 11.92 4.08 2.75
CA ASP A 10 11.31 3.59 1.52
C ASP A 10 9.77 3.55 1.60
N TYR A 11 9.18 3.06 2.70
CA TYR A 11 7.71 3.17 2.88
C TYR A 11 7.24 4.64 2.95
N ARG A 12 8.06 5.55 3.48
CA ARG A 12 7.79 6.99 3.47
C ARG A 12 7.77 7.52 2.04
N ARG A 13 8.73 7.10 1.20
CA ARG A 13 8.78 7.49 -0.22
C ARG A 13 7.54 7.00 -0.95
N ASN A 14 7.16 5.74 -0.79
CA ASN A 14 5.97 5.19 -1.44
C ASN A 14 4.70 5.92 -0.98
N THR A 15 4.58 6.20 0.32
CA THR A 15 3.47 7.00 0.87
C THR A 15 3.38 8.40 0.26
N TRP A 16 4.52 9.05 0.06
CA TRP A 16 4.56 10.35 -0.63
C TRP A 16 4.11 10.20 -2.09
N ILE A 17 4.66 9.24 -2.85
CA ILE A 17 4.27 9.00 -4.25
C ILE A 17 2.76 8.75 -4.38
N ILE A 18 2.20 7.86 -3.55
CA ILE A 18 0.76 7.55 -3.56
C ILE A 18 -0.06 8.82 -3.33
N ARG A 19 0.32 9.65 -2.35
CA ARG A 19 -0.37 10.91 -2.06
C ARG A 19 -0.32 11.88 -3.23
N GLU A 20 0.88 12.08 -3.80
CA GLU A 20 1.09 12.95 -4.94
C GLU A 20 0.26 12.51 -6.15
N GLN A 21 0.34 11.23 -6.54
CA GLN A 21 -0.39 10.70 -7.69
C GLN A 21 -1.91 10.74 -7.54
N ASN A 22 -2.42 10.84 -6.31
CA ASN A 22 -3.85 10.96 -6.02
C ASN A 22 -4.33 12.40 -5.77
N LYS A 23 -3.46 13.42 -5.91
CA LYS A 23 -3.88 14.82 -5.78
C LYS A 23 -4.89 15.20 -6.85
N GLY A 24 -6.01 15.79 -6.42
CA GLY A 24 -7.07 16.28 -7.29
C GLY A 24 -7.99 15.20 -7.86
N LEU A 25 -7.75 13.91 -7.60
CA LEU A 25 -8.65 12.84 -8.02
C LEU A 25 -9.90 12.83 -7.14
N THR A 26 -11.05 12.65 -7.79
CA THR A 26 -12.31 12.32 -7.12
C THR A 26 -12.40 10.82 -6.86
N HIS A 27 -13.33 10.41 -5.97
CA HIS A 27 -13.59 8.99 -5.74
C HIS A 27 -14.05 8.25 -7.01
N VAL A 28 -14.92 8.88 -7.82
CA VAL A 28 -15.40 8.33 -9.09
C VAL A 28 -14.25 8.10 -10.08
N GLN A 29 -13.31 9.05 -10.17
CA GLN A 29 -12.11 8.88 -10.98
C GLN A 29 -11.24 7.72 -10.49
N ALA A 30 -11.10 7.53 -9.18
CA ALA A 30 -10.35 6.41 -8.62
C ALA A 30 -10.96 5.03 -8.93
N LEU A 31 -12.25 4.99 -9.27
CA LEU A 31 -12.98 3.79 -9.68
C LEU A 31 -12.99 3.58 -11.20
N THR A 32 -12.35 4.47 -11.97
CA THR A 32 -12.28 4.34 -13.43
C THR A 32 -11.54 3.06 -13.81
N GLN A 33 -12.16 2.28 -14.69
CA GLN A 33 -11.62 1.01 -15.16
C GLN A 33 -10.64 1.23 -16.31
N ALA A 34 -9.53 0.49 -16.28
CA ALA A 34 -8.61 0.45 -17.41
C ALA A 34 -9.20 -0.41 -18.54
N PRO A 35 -8.90 -0.12 -19.81
CA PRO A 35 -9.23 -1.01 -20.94
C PRO A 35 -8.32 -2.25 -21.00
N TYR A 36 -7.68 -2.62 -19.89
CA TYR A 36 -6.73 -3.71 -19.74
C TYR A 36 -7.07 -4.51 -18.49
N ASN A 37 -6.52 -5.72 -18.35
CA ASN A 37 -6.73 -6.57 -17.18
C ASN A 37 -5.90 -6.10 -15.97
N ILE A 38 -6.16 -4.88 -15.50
CA ILE A 38 -5.61 -4.28 -14.29
C ILE A 38 -6.74 -3.70 -13.46
N ASN A 39 -6.55 -3.66 -12.14
CA ASN A 39 -7.52 -3.08 -11.21
C ASN A 39 -7.49 -1.55 -11.23
N CYS A 40 -8.58 -0.92 -10.77
CA CYS A 40 -8.68 0.53 -10.63
C CYS A 40 -7.79 1.08 -9.50
N MET A 41 -7.57 2.40 -9.49
CA MET A 41 -6.76 3.10 -8.46
C MET A 41 -7.24 2.78 -7.04
N ASN A 42 -8.56 2.80 -6.81
CA ASN A 42 -9.13 2.51 -5.50
C ASN A 42 -8.69 1.12 -4.99
N TRP A 43 -8.85 0.11 -5.83
CA TRP A 43 -8.48 -1.26 -5.48
C TRP A 43 -6.98 -1.38 -5.24
N VAL A 44 -6.14 -0.78 -6.09
CA VAL A 44 -4.67 -0.85 -5.94
C VAL A 44 -4.20 -0.23 -4.63
N ILE A 45 -4.75 0.91 -4.22
CA ILE A 45 -4.38 1.53 -2.93
C ILE A 45 -4.85 0.68 -1.75
N GLY A 46 -6.06 0.13 -1.80
CA GLY A 46 -6.51 -0.79 -0.76
C GLY A 46 -5.68 -2.08 -0.71
N HIS A 47 -5.21 -2.59 -1.86
CA HIS A 47 -4.34 -3.76 -1.92
C HIS A 47 -2.97 -3.49 -1.28
N ILE A 48 -2.42 -2.29 -1.48
CA ILE A 48 -1.22 -1.83 -0.76
C ILE A 48 -1.46 -1.83 0.76
N LEU A 49 -2.63 -1.35 1.22
CA LEU A 49 -2.96 -1.34 2.65
C LEU A 49 -3.09 -2.74 3.25
N VAL A 50 -3.61 -3.72 2.50
CA VAL A 50 -3.60 -5.14 2.93
C VAL A 50 -2.17 -5.62 3.16
N SER A 51 -1.25 -5.36 2.22
CA SER A 51 0.17 -5.74 2.36
C SER A 51 0.86 -5.03 3.52
N ARG A 52 0.51 -3.76 3.79
CA ARG A 52 1.01 -3.01 4.97
C ARG A 52 0.48 -3.56 6.29
N ASP A 53 -0.75 -4.05 6.33
CA ASP A 53 -1.28 -4.76 7.49
C ASP A 53 -0.51 -6.07 7.75
N ASP A 54 -0.13 -6.81 6.71
CA ASP A 54 0.71 -7.99 6.87
C ASP A 54 2.06 -7.64 7.52
N VAL A 55 2.67 -6.51 7.13
CA VAL A 55 3.92 -6.01 7.72
C VAL A 55 3.73 -5.65 9.20
N LEU A 56 2.63 -4.99 9.55
CA LEU A 56 2.30 -4.67 10.94
C LEU A 56 2.15 -5.96 11.76
N VAL A 57 1.45 -6.96 11.23
CA VAL A 57 1.29 -8.27 11.89
C VAL A 57 2.64 -8.96 12.08
N MET A 58 3.51 -8.95 11.06
CA MET A 58 4.88 -9.50 11.17
C MET A 58 5.71 -8.80 12.25
N LEU A 59 5.47 -7.51 12.48
CA LEU A 59 6.12 -6.70 13.52
C LEU A 59 5.41 -6.78 14.89
N GLY A 60 4.35 -7.58 15.03
CA GLY A 60 3.57 -7.71 16.26
C GLY A 60 2.67 -6.50 16.57
N ALA A 61 2.45 -5.62 15.60
CA ALA A 61 1.59 -4.45 15.71
C ALA A 61 0.16 -4.73 15.21
N LYS A 62 -0.80 -3.91 15.66
CA LYS A 62 -2.20 -4.04 15.26
C LYS A 62 -2.41 -3.56 13.80
N PRO A 63 -3.06 -4.36 12.93
CA PRO A 63 -3.43 -3.92 11.59
C PRO A 63 -4.39 -2.73 11.60
N ARG A 64 -4.35 -1.91 10.55
CA ARG A 64 -5.14 -0.67 10.40
C ARG A 64 -6.27 -0.81 9.38
N PHE A 65 -6.18 -1.74 8.43
CA PHE A 65 -7.12 -1.88 7.31
C PHE A 65 -7.99 -3.16 7.37
N ALA A 66 -7.68 -4.07 8.29
CA ALA A 66 -8.29 -5.40 8.40
C ALA A 66 -9.82 -5.49 8.20
N SER A 67 -10.60 -4.51 8.66
CA SER A 67 -12.08 -4.54 8.51
C SER A 67 -12.58 -4.43 7.07
N HIS A 68 -11.73 -3.98 6.14
CA HIS A 68 -12.06 -3.83 4.72
C HIS A 68 -11.28 -4.82 3.83
N ALA A 69 -10.32 -5.56 4.40
CA ALA A 69 -9.28 -6.27 3.65
C ALA A 69 -9.84 -7.27 2.63
N ASP A 70 -10.99 -7.90 2.89
CA ASP A 70 -11.55 -8.95 2.04
C ASP A 70 -11.80 -8.49 0.60
N LEU A 71 -12.21 -7.23 0.39
CA LEU A 71 -12.45 -6.67 -0.95
C LEU A 71 -11.15 -6.35 -1.72
N TYR A 72 -10.03 -6.24 -1.01
CA TYR A 72 -8.76 -5.75 -1.55
C TYR A 72 -7.66 -6.82 -1.54
N ARG A 73 -7.99 -8.06 -1.17
CA ARG A 73 -7.05 -9.19 -1.25
C ARG A 73 -6.85 -9.63 -2.69
N ARG A 74 -5.71 -10.29 -2.93
CA ARG A 74 -5.47 -10.99 -4.19
C ARG A 74 -6.64 -11.96 -4.45
N GLU A 75 -7.04 -12.08 -5.72
CA GLU A 75 -8.15 -12.94 -6.18
C GLU A 75 -9.56 -12.49 -5.74
N ALA A 76 -9.69 -11.39 -5.00
CA ALA A 76 -10.98 -10.75 -4.80
C ALA A 76 -11.56 -10.28 -6.15
N ALA A 77 -12.89 -10.25 -6.25
CA ALA A 77 -13.56 -9.67 -7.39
C ALA A 77 -13.12 -8.21 -7.58
N PRO A 78 -12.94 -7.75 -8.83
CA PRO A 78 -12.54 -6.36 -9.08
C PRO A 78 -13.61 -5.39 -8.57
N ILE A 79 -13.17 -4.23 -8.07
CA ILE A 79 -14.07 -3.12 -7.72
C ILE A 79 -14.31 -2.31 -8.99
N THR A 80 -15.50 -2.48 -9.57
CA THR A 80 -15.91 -1.81 -10.83
C THR A 80 -16.75 -0.56 -10.62
N GLU A 81 -17.36 -0.41 -9.44
CA GLU A 81 -18.20 0.71 -9.05
C GLU A 81 -18.16 0.91 -7.53
N ASP A 82 -18.70 2.02 -7.05
CA ASP A 82 -18.87 2.25 -5.62
C ASP A 82 -19.95 1.33 -5.06
N GLY A 83 -19.87 0.98 -3.79
CA GLY A 83 -20.79 0.03 -3.19
C GLY A 83 -20.44 -0.39 -1.76
N PRO A 84 -21.22 -1.31 -1.18
CA PRO A 84 -21.03 -1.75 0.20
C PRO A 84 -19.60 -2.24 0.46
N GLY A 85 -18.93 -1.61 1.44
CA GLY A 85 -17.58 -1.98 1.87
C GLY A 85 -16.45 -1.35 1.04
N VAL A 86 -16.74 -0.74 -0.11
CA VAL A 86 -15.75 0.04 -0.87
C VAL A 86 -15.35 1.26 -0.06
N VAL A 87 -14.05 1.44 0.14
CA VAL A 87 -13.50 2.54 0.94
C VAL A 87 -13.31 3.75 0.05
N THR A 88 -13.75 4.92 0.50
CA THR A 88 -13.59 6.18 -0.25
C THR A 88 -12.10 6.47 -0.49
N LEU A 89 -11.79 7.14 -1.61
CA LEU A 89 -10.39 7.48 -1.95
C LEU A 89 -9.72 8.27 -0.82
N GLU A 90 -10.42 9.27 -0.26
CA GLU A 90 -9.90 10.09 0.84
C GLU A 90 -9.50 9.24 2.05
N ASN A 91 -10.35 8.30 2.46
CA ASN A 91 -10.07 7.40 3.57
C ASN A 91 -8.90 6.46 3.27
N LEU A 92 -8.79 5.95 2.05
CA LEU A 92 -7.65 5.14 1.63
C LEU A 92 -6.33 5.93 1.76
N ILE A 93 -6.27 7.18 1.27
CA ILE A 93 -5.08 8.02 1.34
C ILE A 93 -4.70 8.38 2.78
N ASP A 94 -5.69 8.66 3.64
CA ASP A 94 -5.47 8.86 5.07
C ASP A 94 -4.90 7.59 5.74
N LEU A 95 -5.46 6.42 5.43
CA LEU A 95 -4.97 5.13 5.92
C LEU A 95 -3.57 4.79 5.42
N VAL A 96 -3.18 5.19 4.20
CA VAL A 96 -1.79 5.06 3.71
C VAL A 96 -0.83 5.87 4.60
N GLY A 97 -1.24 7.07 5.02
CA GLY A 97 -0.48 7.86 5.98
C GLY A 97 -0.39 7.21 7.37
N LYS A 98 -1.52 6.72 7.89
CA LYS A 98 -1.60 6.08 9.22
C LYS A 98 -0.82 4.77 9.28
N SER A 99 -0.91 3.95 8.22
CA SER A 99 -0.13 2.71 8.12
C SER A 99 1.36 2.99 8.07
N GLN A 100 1.79 4.05 7.36
CA GLN A 100 3.21 4.43 7.35
C GLN A 100 3.73 4.83 8.73
N HIS A 101 2.99 5.65 9.48
CA HIS A 101 3.41 5.98 10.86
C HIS A 101 3.48 4.71 11.74
N ALA A 102 2.48 3.84 11.65
CA ALA A 102 2.46 2.60 12.43
C ALA A 102 3.62 1.66 12.07
N ILE A 103 3.97 1.53 10.79
CA ILE A 103 5.13 0.74 10.34
C ILE A 103 6.43 1.38 10.84
N ALA A 104 6.55 2.71 10.77
CA ALA A 104 7.73 3.41 11.24
C ALA A 104 7.96 3.25 12.74
N ASP A 105 6.90 3.39 13.54
CA ASP A 105 6.96 3.18 14.99
C ASP A 105 7.39 1.74 15.30
N ALA A 106 6.75 0.74 14.67
CA ALA A 106 7.03 -0.67 14.91
C ALA A 106 8.46 -1.06 14.49
N LEU A 107 8.93 -0.58 13.34
CA LEU A 107 10.30 -0.81 12.87
C LEU A 107 11.35 -0.15 13.77
N SER A 108 11.06 1.04 14.31
CA SER A 108 11.97 1.77 15.20
C SER A 108 12.22 1.02 16.50
N THR A 109 11.25 0.22 16.95
CA THR A 109 11.37 -0.60 18.17
C THR A 109 11.75 -2.05 17.91
N ALA A 110 11.85 -2.49 16.65
CA ALA A 110 12.04 -3.90 16.31
C ALA A 110 13.42 -4.45 16.71
N GLY A 111 14.46 -3.60 16.73
CA GLY A 111 15.80 -3.98 17.21
C GLY A 111 16.33 -5.29 16.60
N GLU A 112 16.79 -6.20 17.46
CA GLU A 112 17.33 -7.51 17.07
C GLU A 112 16.26 -8.46 16.47
N THR A 113 14.97 -8.22 16.70
CA THR A 113 13.89 -9.05 16.15
C THR A 113 13.92 -9.07 14.62
N LEU A 114 14.45 -8.02 13.97
CA LEU A 114 14.63 -8.00 12.51
C LEU A 114 15.56 -9.10 11.98
N ALA A 115 16.48 -9.61 12.81
CA ALA A 115 17.38 -10.71 12.46
C ALA A 115 16.79 -12.10 12.75
N ALA A 116 15.63 -12.19 13.41
CA ALA A 116 14.96 -13.46 13.70
C ALA A 116 14.58 -14.17 12.40
N ARG A 117 14.82 -15.48 12.32
CA ARG A 117 14.57 -16.30 11.13
C ARG A 117 13.31 -17.16 11.27
N ASN A 118 12.58 -17.34 10.17
CA ASN A 118 11.51 -18.35 10.07
C ASN A 118 12.08 -19.77 9.85
N ALA A 119 11.21 -20.76 9.69
CA ALA A 119 11.59 -22.14 9.45
C ALA A 119 12.35 -22.32 8.13
N GLU A 120 12.08 -21.45 7.16
CA GLU A 120 12.72 -21.41 5.84
C GLU A 120 14.08 -20.68 5.86
N GLY A 121 14.48 -20.14 7.01
CA GLY A 121 15.75 -19.47 7.20
C GLY A 121 15.79 -18.01 6.77
N GLU A 122 14.68 -17.40 6.35
CA GLU A 122 14.59 -15.98 6.02
C GLU A 122 14.45 -15.12 7.27
N THR A 123 15.21 -14.03 7.35
CA THR A 123 15.07 -13.03 8.41
C THR A 123 13.77 -12.26 8.28
N LEU A 124 13.24 -11.76 9.40
CA LEU A 124 12.10 -10.84 9.41
C LEU A 124 12.35 -9.62 8.49
N ALA A 125 13.57 -9.07 8.50
CA ALA A 125 13.92 -7.96 7.62
C ALA A 125 13.85 -8.31 6.12
N GLU A 126 14.23 -9.53 5.72
CA GLU A 126 14.11 -10.00 4.33
C GLU A 126 12.64 -10.14 3.92
N ARG A 127 11.80 -10.68 4.80
CA ARG A 127 10.36 -10.82 4.55
C ARG A 127 9.66 -9.46 4.44
N ILE A 128 9.99 -8.51 5.32
CA ILE A 128 9.47 -7.13 5.23
C ILE A 128 9.98 -6.43 3.97
N ARG A 129 11.23 -6.66 3.56
CA ARG A 129 11.76 -6.14 2.29
C ARG A 129 10.98 -6.65 1.08
N PHE A 130 10.56 -7.91 1.09
CA PHE A 130 9.69 -8.44 0.03
C PHE A 130 8.32 -7.71 0.00
N GLN A 131 7.70 -7.50 1.16
CA GLN A 131 6.45 -6.71 1.23
C GLN A 131 6.66 -5.26 0.77
N LEU A 132 7.80 -4.65 1.08
CA LEU A 132 8.15 -3.31 0.59
C LEU A 132 8.32 -3.29 -0.94
N TRP A 133 8.95 -4.30 -1.53
CA TRP A 133 9.03 -4.43 -2.98
C TRP A 133 7.64 -4.54 -3.60
N HIS A 134 6.76 -5.35 -3.02
CA HIS A 134 5.36 -5.48 -3.45
C HIS A 134 4.60 -4.15 -3.38
N ASP A 135 4.69 -3.44 -2.25
CA ASP A 135 4.15 -2.08 -2.08
C ASP A 135 4.70 -1.11 -3.15
N THR A 136 6.01 -1.17 -3.43
CA THR A 136 6.67 -0.32 -4.43
C THR A 136 6.19 -0.62 -5.85
N TYR A 137 6.02 -1.91 -6.19
CA TYR A 137 5.49 -2.35 -7.47
C TYR A 137 4.09 -1.77 -7.73
N HIS A 138 3.20 -1.85 -6.74
CA HIS A 138 1.84 -1.30 -6.84
C HIS A 138 1.82 0.23 -6.76
N THR A 139 2.74 0.85 -6.01
CA THR A 139 2.93 2.30 -6.02
C THR A 139 3.26 2.80 -7.42
N GLY A 140 4.11 2.10 -8.18
CA GLY A 140 4.42 2.44 -9.57
C GLY A 140 3.20 2.42 -10.50
N GLN A 141 2.19 1.58 -10.22
CA GLN A 141 0.95 1.53 -11.01
C GLN A 141 0.12 2.81 -10.90
N THR A 142 0.27 3.58 -9.81
CA THR A 142 -0.52 4.79 -9.57
C THR A 142 -0.30 5.88 -10.63
N ASP A 143 0.89 5.93 -11.24
CA ASP A 143 1.16 6.88 -12.33
C ASP A 143 0.28 6.61 -13.56
N LEU A 144 0.28 5.36 -14.05
CA LEU A 144 -0.59 4.96 -15.16
C LEU A 144 -2.07 5.11 -14.81
N LEU A 145 -2.47 4.71 -13.60
CA LEU A 145 -3.87 4.79 -13.16
C LEU A 145 -4.37 6.23 -13.05
N ARG A 146 -3.48 7.17 -12.71
CA ARG A 146 -3.78 8.61 -12.76
C ARG A 146 -4.15 9.03 -14.18
N GLN A 147 -3.34 8.65 -15.17
CA GLN A 147 -3.62 8.96 -16.59
C GLN A 147 -4.94 8.33 -17.05
N ILE A 148 -5.19 7.08 -16.69
CA ILE A 148 -6.44 6.36 -17.01
C ILE A 148 -7.67 7.04 -16.40
N SER A 149 -7.52 7.66 -15.22
CA SER A 149 -8.61 8.39 -14.55
C SER A 149 -8.98 9.73 -15.22
N GLY A 150 -8.31 10.06 -16.33
CA GLY A 150 -8.53 11.28 -17.11
C GLY A 150 -7.70 12.48 -16.64
N MET A 151 -6.76 12.28 -15.71
CA MET A 151 -5.78 13.31 -15.36
C MET A 151 -4.67 13.30 -16.41
N ASP A 152 -4.49 14.39 -17.15
CA ASP A 152 -3.47 14.53 -18.20
C ASP A 152 -2.37 15.51 -17.72
N ASP A 153 -1.68 15.14 -16.65
CA ASP A 153 -0.61 15.92 -16.04
C ASP A 153 0.52 15.03 -15.52
N ALA A 154 1.70 15.65 -15.29
CA ALA A 154 2.85 15.03 -14.66
C ALA A 154 3.03 15.60 -13.25
N ILE A 155 2.89 14.77 -12.23
CA ILE A 155 3.05 15.19 -10.82
C ILE A 155 4.45 14.88 -10.27
N ILE A 156 5.08 13.80 -10.71
CA ILE A 156 6.39 13.38 -10.25
C ILE A 156 7.28 13.19 -11.48
N SER A 157 8.26 14.08 -11.65
CA SER A 157 9.21 14.09 -12.77
C SER A 157 10.65 14.23 -12.26
#